data_AF-A0A520AAZ2-F1
#
_entry.id   AF-A0A520AAZ2-F1
#
_cell.length_a   1.000
_cell.length_b   1.000
_cell.length_c   1.000
_cell.angle_alpha   90.00
_cell.angle_beta   90.00
_cell.angle_gamma   90.00
#
_symmetry.space_group_name_H-M   'P 1'
#
loop_
_entity.id
_entity.type
_entity.pdbx_description
1 polymer ?
#
loop_
_entity_poly.entity_id
_entity_poly.type
_entity_poly.pdbx_seq_one_letter_code
_entity_poly.pdbx_strand_id
1 'polypeptide(L)'
;MLRVNSSLPCKIVYSLCKHEFLGYLIEPHIVQLNPQGDFSLTYQRLFTHTAKEFAKHLTDVDFKLIKILDETEQDYIIKKYHKKAIRPFEFFSKFYDDKFYENVRPKIEKKLSEV
;
A
#
# COMPACT_ATOMS: atom_id res chain seq x y z
N MET A 1 -1.94 18.07 -6.17
CA MET A 1 -2.07 17.28 -4.92
C MET A 1 -0.90 17.67 -4.02
N LEU A 2 -1.15 18.04 -2.76
CA LEU A 2 -0.10 18.41 -1.82
C LEU A 2 0.70 17.16 -1.42
N ARG A 3 2.02 17.22 -1.53
CA ARG A 3 2.95 16.13 -1.15
C ARG A 3 3.38 16.33 0.30
N VAL A 4 3.58 15.25 1.05
CA VAL A 4 4.10 15.34 2.42
C VAL A 4 5.56 15.78 2.37
N ASN A 5 5.92 16.77 3.17
CA ASN A 5 7.28 17.26 3.28
C ASN A 5 8.02 16.46 4.35
N SER A 6 8.92 15.59 3.93
CA SER A 6 9.71 14.76 4.85
C SER A 6 10.54 15.60 5.83
N SER A 7 10.96 16.81 5.47
CA SER A 7 11.70 17.71 6.37
C SER A 7 10.87 18.19 7.58
N LEU A 8 9.55 18.19 7.47
CA LEU A 8 8.62 18.60 8.53
C LEU A 8 8.09 17.39 9.35
N PRO A 9 7.47 17.61 10.53
CA PRO A 9 6.88 16.54 11.33
C PRO A 9 5.77 15.79 10.58
N CYS A 10 5.92 14.48 10.42
CA CYS A 10 4.93 13.60 9.82
C CYS A 10 4.93 12.26 10.54
N LYS A 11 3.85 11.48 10.36
CA LYS A 11 3.69 10.16 11.00
C LYS A 11 3.07 9.18 10.02
N ILE A 12 3.48 7.92 10.15
CA ILE A 12 2.89 6.81 9.41
C ILE A 12 1.55 6.39 10.02
N VAL A 13 0.60 6.07 9.15
CA VAL A 13 -0.74 5.60 9.46
C VAL A 13 -1.04 4.40 8.56
N TYR A 14 -1.50 3.31 9.14
CA TYR A 14 -1.95 2.13 8.39
C TYR A 14 -3.47 2.17 8.28
N SER A 15 -3.99 2.34 7.07
CA SER A 15 -5.43 2.40 6.81
C SER A 15 -5.96 1.07 6.31
N LEU A 16 -7.23 0.78 6.61
CA LEU A 16 -7.97 -0.33 6.04
C LEU A 16 -8.73 0.16 4.80
N CYS A 17 -8.38 -0.38 3.64
CA CYS A 17 -9.00 -0.06 2.35
C CYS A 17 -9.86 -1.24 1.89
N LYS A 18 -11.10 -0.99 1.46
CA LYS A 18 -11.95 -2.00 0.80
C LYS A 18 -11.76 -1.91 -0.71
N HIS A 19 -10.86 -2.72 -1.24
CA HIS A 19 -10.62 -2.83 -2.67
C HIS A 19 -11.76 -3.60 -3.34
N GLU A 20 -12.26 -3.10 -4.46
CA GLU A 20 -13.41 -3.65 -5.19
C GLU A 20 -13.24 -5.15 -5.52
N PHE A 21 -12.05 -5.54 -5.97
CA PHE A 21 -11.74 -6.93 -6.36
C PHE A 21 -10.99 -7.76 -5.31
N LEU A 22 -10.13 -7.14 -4.49
CA LEU A 22 -9.21 -7.87 -3.60
C LEU A 22 -9.72 -7.95 -2.15
N GLY A 23 -10.87 -7.31 -1.88
CA GLY A 23 -11.45 -7.20 -0.56
C GLY A 23 -10.67 -6.21 0.31
N TYR A 24 -10.60 -6.49 1.61
CA TYR A 24 -9.89 -5.63 2.55
C TYR A 24 -8.37 -5.76 2.41
N LEU A 25 -7.70 -4.62 2.27
CA LEU A 25 -6.25 -4.45 2.20
C LEU A 25 -5.81 -3.42 3.25
N ILE A 26 -4.56 -3.54 3.70
CA ILE A 26 -3.93 -2.54 4.57
C ILE A 26 -3.02 -1.67 3.71
N GLU A 27 -3.09 -0.36 3.87
CA GLU A 27 -2.31 0.58 3.09
C GLU A 27 -1.51 1.52 3.99
N PRO A 28 -0.17 1.60 3.83
CA PRO A 28 0.65 2.52 4.60
C PRO A 28 0.56 3.92 3.99
N HIS A 29 0.25 4.90 4.82
CA HIS A 29 0.16 6.31 4.46
C HIS A 29 1.05 7.13 5.38
N ILE A 30 1.82 8.06 4.82
CA ILE A 30 2.48 9.10 5.62
C ILE A 30 1.60 10.34 5.62
N VAL A 31 1.40 10.93 6.79
CA VAL A 31 0.52 12.08 7.01
C VAL A 31 1.32 13.21 7.61
N GLN A 32 1.24 14.41 7.02
CA GLN A 32 1.83 15.62 7.57
C GLN A 32 1.09 16.02 8.85
N LEU A 33 1.82 16.37 9.90
CA LEU A 33 1.23 16.94 11.12
C LEU A 33 1.02 18.45 10.97
N ASN A 34 -0.05 18.98 11.56
CA ASN A 34 -0.24 20.41 11.72
C ASN A 34 0.69 20.97 12.83
N PRO A 35 0.80 22.30 13.00
CA PRO A 35 1.63 22.89 14.06
C PRO A 35 1.26 22.46 15.49
N GLN A 36 0.03 21.99 15.72
CA GLN A 36 -0.47 21.48 16.99
C GLN A 36 -0.10 19.99 17.22
N GLY A 37 0.42 19.31 16.19
CA GLY A 37 0.79 17.89 16.24
C GLY A 37 -0.31 16.92 15.80
N ASP A 38 -1.49 17.41 15.37
CA ASP A 38 -2.57 16.57 14.85
C ASP A 38 -2.35 16.21 13.37
N PHE A 39 -3.04 15.17 12.91
CA PHE A 39 -3.05 14.79 11.51
C PHE A 39 -3.73 15.85 10.63
N SER A 40 -3.08 16.20 9.52
CA SER A 40 -3.67 17.05 8.49
C SER A 40 -4.29 16.22 7.36
N LEU A 41 -4.94 16.90 6.41
CA LEU A 41 -5.40 16.30 5.15
C LEU A 41 -4.29 16.17 4.08
N THR A 42 -3.04 16.50 4.41
CA THR A 42 -1.89 16.28 3.52
C THR A 42 -1.30 14.91 3.82
N TYR A 43 -1.60 13.94 2.96
CA TYR A 43 -1.11 12.58 3.08
C TYR A 43 -0.76 11.98 1.73
N GLN A 44 0.08 10.95 1.74
CA GLN A 44 0.38 10.15 0.55
C GLN A 44 0.62 8.69 0.94
N ARG A 45 0.28 7.79 0.02
CA ARG A 45 0.58 6.37 0.16
C ARG A 45 2.10 6.16 0.10
N LEU A 46 2.63 5.32 0.98
CA LEU A 46 4.02 4.92 0.96
C LEU A 46 4.20 3.57 0.26
N PHE A 47 5.35 3.43 -0.39
CA PHE A 47 5.82 2.21 -0.99
C PHE A 47 7.30 2.02 -0.63
N THR A 48 7.85 0.83 -0.79
CA THR A 48 9.26 0.52 -0.46
C THR A 48 10.24 1.49 -1.13
N HIS A 49 9.95 1.89 -2.37
CA HIS A 49 10.80 2.79 -3.14
C HIS A 49 10.73 4.26 -2.69
N THR A 50 9.63 4.69 -2.06
CA THR A 50 9.46 6.08 -1.56
C THR A 50 9.69 6.20 -0.06
N ALA A 51 9.55 5.12 0.71
CA ALA A 51 9.66 5.13 2.18
C ALA A 51 11.00 5.68 2.69
N LYS A 52 12.10 5.47 1.93
CA LYS A 52 13.43 5.97 2.30
C LYS A 52 13.48 7.49 2.48
N GLU A 53 12.64 8.25 1.77
CA GLU A 53 12.52 9.70 1.93
C GLU A 53 12.08 10.10 3.36
N PHE A 54 11.36 9.21 4.04
CA PHE A 54 10.78 9.44 5.35
C PHE A 54 11.51 8.69 6.47
N ALA A 55 12.73 8.19 6.22
CA ALA A 55 13.44 7.30 7.15
C ALA A 55 13.57 7.84 8.58
N LYS A 56 13.70 9.16 8.77
CA LYS A 56 13.75 9.77 10.12
C LYS A 56 12.44 9.70 10.91
N HIS A 57 11.34 9.33 10.26
CA HIS A 57 10.00 9.22 10.83
C HIS A 57 9.47 7.78 10.81
N LEU A 58 10.30 6.81 10.40
CA LEU A 58 9.95 5.40 10.26
C LEU A 58 10.90 4.55 11.08
N THR A 59 10.36 3.48 11.66
CA THR A 59 11.12 2.43 12.33
C THR A 59 11.46 1.29 11.36
N ASP A 60 12.37 0.41 11.77
CA ASP A 60 12.68 -0.81 11.00
C ASP A 60 11.45 -1.70 10.80
N VAL A 61 10.54 -1.71 11.78
CA VAL A 61 9.25 -2.42 11.68
C VAL A 61 8.40 -1.79 10.59
N ASP A 62 8.32 -0.46 10.52
CA ASP A 62 7.56 0.23 9.48
C ASP A 62 8.09 -0.10 8.08
N PHE A 63 9.42 -0.16 7.92
CA PHE A 63 10.03 -0.59 6.66
C PHE A 63 9.69 -2.03 6.29
N LYS A 64 9.69 -2.95 7.25
CA LYS A 64 9.28 -4.35 7.04
C LYS A 64 7.81 -4.41 6.61
N LEU A 65 6.93 -3.69 7.30
CA LEU A 65 5.50 -3.62 7.01
C LEU A 65 5.23 -3.06 5.61
N ILE A 66 5.83 -1.91 5.26
CA ILE A 66 5.67 -1.30 3.93
C ILE A 66 6.06 -2.28 2.83
N LYS A 67 7.17 -3.01 3.00
CA LYS A 67 7.62 -4.02 2.04
C LYS A 67 6.62 -5.16 1.88
N ILE A 68 6.06 -5.67 2.98
CA ILE A 68 5.03 -6.71 2.94
C ILE A 68 3.78 -6.20 2.20
N LEU A 69 3.35 -4.97 2.51
CA LEU A 69 2.13 -4.38 1.93
C LEU A 69 2.29 -4.07 0.44
N ASP A 70 3.47 -3.67 -0.03
CA ASP A 70 3.78 -3.53 -1.47
C ASP A 70 3.51 -4.83 -2.24
N GLU A 71 3.83 -5.98 -1.65
CA GLU A 71 3.65 -7.30 -2.27
C GLU A 71 2.17 -7.78 -2.26
N THR A 72 1.30 -7.08 -1.53
CA THR A 72 -0.15 -7.33 -1.50
C THR A 72 -0.95 -6.35 -2.37
N GLU A 73 -0.27 -5.37 -2.97
CA GLU A 73 -0.89 -4.31 -3.76
C GLU A 73 -1.24 -4.77 -5.18
N GLN A 74 -2.24 -4.10 -5.77
CA GLN A 74 -2.79 -4.46 -7.08
C GLN A 74 -1.73 -4.52 -8.20
N ASP A 75 -0.81 -3.56 -8.27
CA ASP A 75 0.24 -3.49 -9.30
C ASP A 75 1.23 -4.64 -9.15
N TYR A 76 1.54 -5.05 -7.92
CA TYR A 76 2.36 -6.23 -7.67
C TYR A 76 1.64 -7.50 -8.13
N ILE A 77 0.36 -7.63 -7.80
CA ILE A 77 -0.48 -8.76 -8.22
C ILE A 77 -0.59 -8.79 -9.75
N ILE A 78 -0.90 -7.68 -10.40
CA ILE A 78 -1.00 -7.56 -11.85
C ILE A 78 0.32 -7.98 -12.50
N LYS A 79 1.47 -7.45 -12.07
CA LYS A 79 2.80 -7.83 -12.61
C LYS A 79 3.10 -9.33 -12.44
N LYS A 80 2.57 -9.95 -11.39
CA LYS A 80 2.75 -11.39 -11.13
C LYS A 80 1.97 -12.25 -12.12
N TYR A 81 0.72 -11.90 -12.41
CA TYR A 81 -0.19 -12.70 -13.25
C TYR A 81 -0.28 -12.25 -14.71
N HIS A 82 0.16 -11.03 -15.03
CA HIS A 82 0.13 -10.46 -16.37
C HIS A 82 1.41 -9.69 -16.67
N LYS A 83 2.21 -10.22 -17.62
CA LYS A 83 3.54 -9.69 -17.92
C LYS A 83 3.52 -8.40 -18.74
N LYS A 84 2.43 -8.12 -19.47
CA LYS A 84 2.29 -6.89 -20.26
C LYS A 84 1.74 -5.77 -19.38
N ALA A 85 2.15 -4.53 -19.64
CA ALA A 85 1.55 -3.38 -18.95
C ALA A 85 0.05 -3.31 -19.26
N ILE A 86 -0.77 -3.16 -18.23
CA ILE A 86 -2.23 -3.08 -18.32
C ILE A 86 -2.71 -2.20 -17.17
N ARG A 87 -3.80 -1.44 -17.39
CA ARG A 87 -4.40 -0.64 -16.32
C ARG A 87 -5.10 -1.55 -15.31
N PRO A 88 -5.07 -1.27 -14.00
CA PRO A 88 -5.67 -2.15 -13.00
C PRO A 88 -7.14 -2.48 -13.28
N PHE A 89 -7.95 -1.46 -13.58
CA PHE A 89 -9.37 -1.65 -13.90
C PHE A 89 -9.58 -2.61 -15.09
N GLU A 90 -8.79 -2.46 -16.16
CA GLU A 90 -8.87 -3.32 -17.34
C GLU A 90 -8.43 -4.75 -17.02
N PHE A 91 -7.38 -4.91 -16.21
CA PHE A 91 -6.92 -6.22 -15.77
C PHE A 91 -8.01 -6.94 -14.99
N PHE A 92 -8.54 -6.32 -13.92
CA PHE A 92 -9.56 -6.97 -13.12
C PHE A 92 -10.85 -7.21 -13.91
N SER A 93 -11.26 -6.27 -14.78
CA SER A 93 -12.47 -6.48 -15.61
C SER A 93 -12.37 -7.68 -16.56
N LYS A 94 -11.16 -8.08 -16.99
CA LYS A 94 -10.95 -9.16 -17.97
C LYS A 94 -10.49 -10.48 -17.36
N PHE A 95 -9.70 -10.42 -16.29
CA PHE A 95 -8.98 -11.58 -15.75
C PHE A 95 -9.41 -11.95 -14.33
N TYR A 96 -10.27 -11.15 -13.69
CA TYR A 96 -10.81 -11.49 -12.39
C TYR A 96 -12.03 -12.39 -12.54
N ASP A 97 -11.95 -13.57 -11.92
CA ASP A 97 -13.04 -14.51 -11.72
C ASP A 97 -12.89 -15.18 -10.34
N ASP A 98 -13.85 -16.02 -9.96
CA ASP A 98 -13.83 -16.73 -8.66
C ASP A 98 -12.55 -17.58 -8.52
N LYS A 99 -12.10 -18.21 -9.60
CA LYS A 99 -10.88 -19.03 -9.60
C LYS A 99 -9.62 -18.20 -9.34
N PHE A 100 -9.55 -17.01 -9.90
CA PHE A 100 -8.48 -16.05 -9.64
C PHE A 100 -8.52 -15.62 -8.18
N TYR A 101 -9.69 -15.25 -7.66
CA TYR A 101 -9.87 -14.86 -6.27
C TYR A 101 -9.40 -15.94 -5.30
N GLU A 102 -9.90 -17.17 -5.45
CA GLU A 102 -9.51 -18.34 -4.63
C GLU A 102 -8.02 -18.65 -4.71
N ASN A 103 -7.35 -18.27 -5.80
CA ASN A 103 -5.91 -18.47 -5.95
C ASN A 103 -5.07 -17.33 -5.34
N VAL A 104 -5.52 -16.08 -5.47
CA VAL A 104 -4.77 -14.88 -5.07
C VAL A 104 -5.00 -14.52 -3.62
N ARG A 105 -6.24 -14.62 -3.12
CA ARG A 105 -6.59 -14.21 -1.76
C ARG A 105 -5.78 -14.95 -0.68
N PRO A 106 -5.62 -16.29 -0.72
CA PRO A 106 -4.80 -16.98 0.27
C PRO A 106 -3.32 -16.57 0.24
N LYS A 107 -2.80 -16.13 -0.91
CA LYS A 107 -1.42 -15.64 -1.04
C LYS A 107 -1.24 -14.27 -0.39
N ILE A 108 -2.23 -13.39 -0.53
CA ILE A 108 -2.25 -12.10 0.18
C ILE A 108 -2.28 -12.35 1.69
N GLU A 109 -3.16 -13.23 2.17
CA GLU A 109 -3.31 -13.52 3.59
C GLU A 109 -2.06 -14.19 4.19
N LYS A 110 -1.48 -15.16 3.48
CA LYS A 110 -0.19 -15.74 3.85
C LYS A 110 0.88 -14.66 3.99
N LYS A 111 0.92 -13.72 3.05
CA LYS A 111 1.91 -12.64 3.07
C LYS A 111 1.71 -11.70 4.27
N LEU A 112 0.47 -11.35 4.57
CA LEU A 112 0.13 -10.54 5.75
C LEU A 112 0.45 -11.24 7.08
N SER A 113 0.49 -12.57 7.10
CA SER A 113 0.90 -13.34 8.29
C SER A 113 2.41 -13.39 8.55
N GLU A 114 3.25 -12.87 7.65
CA GLU A 114 4.72 -12.80 7.82
C GLU A 114 5.19 -11.64 8.72
N VAL A 115 4.24 -10.80 9.15
CA VAL A 115 4.46 -9.63 10.00
C VAL A 115 4.93 -10.04 11.39
#